data_AF-A0A368TM88-F1
#
_entry.id   AF-A0A368TM88-F1
#
_cell.length_a   1.000
_cell.length_b   1.000
_cell.length_c   1.000
_cell.angle_alpha   90.00
_cell.angle_beta   90.00
_cell.angle_gamma   90.00
#
_symmetry.space_group_name_H-M   'P 1'
#
loop_
_entity.id
_entity.type
_entity.pdbx_description
1 polymer ?
#
loop_
_entity_poly.entity_id
_entity_poly.type
_entity_poly.pdbx_seq_one_letter_code
_entity_poly.pdbx_strand_id
1 'polypeptide(L)'
;MVRYQYDEVPIIEKTVRQGVLRVYETEDSKARSIAGRYSIHIGEAHVKVLAEELHAEIFLSNERKVRIVAKSEGFSVVGTIGIVLRGVNRHYYTKEHAQELLKNLKAGKFRIHPSITDRAIDSLEE
;
A
#
# COMPACT_ATOMS: atom_id res chain seq x y z
N MET A 1 -25.93 2.79 17.47
CA MET A 1 -24.99 3.57 16.63
C MET A 1 -23.60 3.01 16.88
N VAL A 2 -23.06 2.24 15.94
CA VAL A 2 -21.70 1.68 16.07
C VAL A 2 -20.74 2.86 15.96
N ARG A 3 -20.06 3.21 17.06
CA ARG A 3 -18.90 4.11 16.98
C ARG A 3 -17.82 3.34 16.26
N TYR A 4 -17.53 3.72 15.02
CA TYR A 4 -16.34 3.20 14.35
C TYR A 4 -15.12 3.63 15.17
N GLN A 5 -14.33 2.64 15.60
CA GLN A 5 -13.13 2.84 16.43
C GLN A 5 -11.98 3.48 15.63
N TYR A 6 -12.16 3.66 14.31
CA TYR A 6 -11.17 4.17 13.38
C TYR A 6 -11.79 5.24 12.47
N ASP A 7 -11.17 6.41 12.42
CA ASP A 7 -11.59 7.55 11.59
C ASP A 7 -11.60 7.25 10.08
N GLU A 8 -10.93 6.17 9.66
CA GLU A 8 -10.72 5.78 8.27
C GLU A 8 -11.93 5.06 7.64
N VAL A 9 -12.81 4.47 8.45
CA VAL A 9 -13.91 3.61 7.95
C VAL A 9 -14.83 4.34 6.97
N PRO A 10 -15.33 5.58 7.24
CA PRO A 10 -16.18 6.29 6.31
C PRO A 10 -15.51 6.57 4.96
N ILE A 11 -14.19 6.78 4.97
CA ILE A 11 -13.41 7.02 3.74
C ILE A 11 -13.36 5.73 2.92
N ILE A 12 -13.03 4.60 3.54
CA ILE A 12 -12.96 3.30 2.87
C ILE A 12 -14.33 2.93 2.27
N GLU A 13 -15.42 3.04 3.05
CA GLU A 13 -16.78 2.75 2.58
C GLU A 13 -17.17 3.62 1.37
N LYS A 14 -16.84 4.91 1.41
CA LYS A 14 -17.08 5.83 0.30
C LYS A 14 -16.29 5.42 -0.94
N THR A 15 -15.01 5.11 -0.79
CA THR A 15 -14.12 4.74 -1.91
C THR A 15 -14.55 3.42 -2.57
N VAL A 16 -15.03 2.44 -1.78
CA VAL A 16 -15.63 1.20 -2.31
C VAL A 16 -16.90 1.50 -3.09
N ARG A 17 -17.81 2.30 -2.52
CA ARG A 17 -19.08 2.67 -3.18
C ARG A 17 -18.88 3.42 -4.49
N GLN A 18 -17.83 4.24 -4.57
CA GLN A 18 -17.46 4.97 -5.79
C GLN A 18 -16.75 4.09 -6.83
N GLY A 19 -16.48 2.82 -6.52
CA GLY A 19 -15.80 1.89 -7.43
C GLY A 19 -14.31 2.14 -7.59
N VAL A 20 -13.71 3.02 -6.78
CA VAL A 20 -12.27 3.30 -6.76
C VAL A 20 -11.52 2.13 -6.12
N LEU A 21 -12.07 1.57 -5.04
CA LEU A 21 -11.62 0.29 -4.47
C LEU A 21 -12.63 -0.79 -4.80
N ARG A 22 -12.13 -1.96 -5.18
CA ARG A 22 -12.93 -3.18 -5.39
C ARG A 22 -12.61 -4.17 -4.28
N VAL A 23 -13.65 -4.78 -3.74
CA VAL A 23 -13.52 -5.81 -2.69
C VAL A 23 -13.70 -7.16 -3.35
N TYR A 24 -12.81 -8.09 -3.00
CA TYR A 24 -12.81 -9.45 -3.50
C TYR A 24 -12.80 -10.41 -2.32
N GLU A 25 -13.55 -11.50 -2.45
CA GLU A 25 -13.38 -12.65 -1.58
C GLU A 25 -12.15 -13.44 -2.02
N THR A 26 -11.51 -14.11 -1.06
CA THR A 26 -10.31 -14.92 -1.28
C THR A 26 -10.41 -16.23 -0.52
N GLU A 27 -9.64 -17.23 -0.94
CA GLU A 27 -9.67 -18.55 -0.30
C GLU A 27 -9.02 -18.55 1.10
N ASP A 28 -9.83 -18.72 2.16
CA ASP A 28 -9.39 -18.67 3.57
C ASP A 28 -8.38 -19.78 3.93
N SER A 29 -8.56 -21.01 3.40
CA SER A 29 -7.60 -22.11 3.60
C SER A 29 -6.21 -21.76 3.10
N LYS A 30 -6.13 -21.17 1.90
CA LYS A 30 -4.87 -20.72 1.30
C LYS A 30 -4.24 -19.59 2.11
N ALA A 31 -5.05 -18.62 2.54
CA ALA A 31 -4.59 -17.53 3.40
C ALA A 31 -4.03 -18.04 4.73
N ARG A 32 -4.70 -18.98 5.41
CA ARG A 32 -4.19 -19.59 6.66
C ARG A 32 -2.88 -20.35 6.45
N SER A 33 -2.76 -21.08 5.33
CA SER A 33 -1.52 -21.77 4.98
C SER A 33 -0.35 -20.80 4.82
N ILE A 34 -0.56 -19.70 4.09
CA ILE A 34 0.41 -18.62 3.89
C ILE A 34 0.76 -17.95 5.23
N ALA A 35 -0.24 -17.63 6.04
CA ALA A 35 -0.06 -16.99 7.34
C ALA A 35 0.82 -17.84 8.25
N GLY A 36 0.59 -19.16 8.30
CA GLY A 36 1.42 -20.10 9.06
C GLY A 36 2.84 -20.21 8.50
N ARG A 37 2.97 -20.44 7.18
CA ARG A 37 4.26 -20.61 6.49
C ARG A 37 5.21 -19.44 6.71
N TYR A 38 4.70 -18.22 6.58
CA TYR A 38 5.51 -17.01 6.70
C TYR A 38 5.42 -16.34 8.06
N SER A 39 4.61 -16.86 8.98
CA SER A 39 4.29 -16.26 10.29
C SER A 39 3.95 -14.77 10.14
N ILE A 40 2.95 -14.47 9.30
CA ILE A 40 2.38 -13.13 9.06
C ILE A 40 0.92 -13.10 9.52
N HIS A 41 0.36 -11.91 9.72
CA HIS A 41 -1.05 -11.78 10.11
C HIS A 41 -1.98 -12.28 9.00
N ILE A 42 -3.13 -12.87 9.37
CA ILE A 42 -4.08 -13.47 8.42
C ILE A 42 -4.57 -12.48 7.37
N GLY A 43 -4.81 -11.22 7.77
CA GLY A 43 -5.20 -10.16 6.83
C GLY A 43 -4.16 -9.92 5.73
N GLU A 44 -2.87 -9.93 6.05
CA GLU A 44 -1.79 -9.78 5.06
C GLU A 44 -1.68 -11.00 4.15
N ALA A 45 -1.98 -12.18 4.69
CA ALA A 45 -2.04 -13.40 3.89
C ALA A 45 -3.17 -13.36 2.86
N HIS A 46 -4.35 -12.83 3.21
CA HIS A 46 -5.44 -12.59 2.25
C HIS A 46 -5.04 -11.60 1.16
N VAL A 47 -4.31 -10.52 1.49
CA VAL A 47 -3.79 -9.57 0.48
C VAL A 47 -2.86 -10.29 -0.49
N LYS A 48 -2.01 -11.21 -0.01
CA LYS A 48 -1.14 -12.04 -0.85
C LYS A 48 -1.93 -13.00 -1.74
N VAL A 49 -2.91 -13.72 -1.19
CA VAL A 49 -3.79 -14.60 -1.99
C VAL A 49 -4.47 -13.80 -3.11
N LEU A 50 -5.03 -12.64 -2.77
CA LEU A 50 -5.69 -11.79 -3.74
C LEU A 50 -4.74 -11.31 -4.84
N ALA A 51 -3.52 -10.93 -4.47
CA ALA A 51 -2.52 -10.49 -5.44
C ALA A 51 -2.12 -11.59 -6.42
N GLU A 52 -2.05 -12.85 -5.97
CA GLU A 52 -1.83 -14.01 -6.84
C GLU A 52 -3.01 -14.24 -7.79
N GLU A 53 -4.24 -14.25 -7.25
CA GLU A 53 -5.46 -14.50 -8.02
C GLU A 53 -5.73 -13.43 -9.09
N LEU A 54 -5.41 -12.18 -8.79
CA LEU A 54 -5.57 -11.06 -9.73
C LEU A 54 -4.36 -10.87 -10.65
N HIS A 55 -3.29 -11.66 -10.49
CA HIS A 55 -2.00 -11.42 -11.17
C HIS A 55 -1.55 -9.96 -11.04
N ALA A 56 -1.62 -9.43 -9.82
CA ALA A 56 -1.42 -8.01 -9.57
C ALA A 56 -0.02 -7.53 -9.95
N GLU A 57 0.07 -6.46 -10.75
CA GLU A 57 1.35 -5.82 -11.12
C GLU A 57 2.05 -5.23 -9.88
N ILE A 58 1.27 -4.68 -8.95
CA ILE A 58 1.76 -3.96 -7.78
C ILE A 58 1.20 -4.57 -6.52
N PHE A 59 2.08 -4.85 -5.56
CA PHE A 59 1.74 -5.32 -4.23
C PHE A 59 2.00 -4.21 -3.19
N LEU A 60 0.98 -3.88 -2.38
CA LEU A 60 1.07 -2.85 -1.33
C LEU A 60 0.97 -3.51 0.04
N SER A 61 1.97 -3.28 0.90
CA SER A 61 1.89 -3.64 2.32
C SER A 61 2.77 -2.73 3.18
N ASN A 62 2.25 -2.33 4.33
CA ASN A 62 2.97 -1.56 5.33
C ASN A 62 3.89 -2.45 6.20
N GLU A 63 3.71 -3.77 6.20
CA GLU A 63 4.51 -4.69 6.99
C GLU A 63 5.81 -5.10 6.28
N ARG A 64 6.97 -4.86 6.92
CA ARG A 64 8.29 -5.16 6.32
C ARG A 64 8.44 -6.64 5.95
N LYS A 65 7.95 -7.55 6.78
CA LYS A 65 8.06 -8.99 6.57
C LYS A 65 7.28 -9.44 5.34
N VAL A 66 6.04 -8.98 5.20
CA VAL A 66 5.17 -9.24 4.05
C VAL A 66 5.81 -8.72 2.76
N ARG A 67 6.37 -7.51 2.79
CA ARG A 67 7.11 -6.95 1.63
C ARG A 67 8.29 -7.82 1.20
N ILE A 68 9.03 -8.40 2.14
CA ILE A 68 10.17 -9.29 1.81
C ILE A 68 9.67 -10.57 1.15
N VAL A 69 8.64 -11.19 1.72
CA VAL A 69 8.04 -12.43 1.18
C VAL A 69 7.48 -12.20 -0.23
N ALA A 70 6.67 -11.15 -0.41
CA ALA A 70 6.10 -10.83 -1.72
C ALA A 70 7.20 -10.57 -2.77
N LYS A 71 8.28 -9.86 -2.41
CA LYS A 71 9.43 -9.67 -3.31
C LYS A 71 10.12 -10.98 -3.67
N SER A 72 10.34 -11.88 -2.71
CA SER A 72 10.99 -13.17 -2.98
C SER A 72 10.17 -14.08 -3.91
N GLU A 73 8.88 -13.81 -4.04
CA GLU A 73 7.97 -14.54 -4.93
C GLU A 73 7.65 -13.78 -6.23
N GLY A 74 8.39 -12.70 -6.52
CA GLY A 74 8.32 -12.00 -7.81
C GLY A 74 7.34 -10.84 -7.88
N PHE A 75 6.66 -10.47 -6.78
CA PHE A 75 5.80 -9.29 -6.78
C PHE A 75 6.61 -7.99 -6.82
N SER A 76 6.17 -7.03 -7.64
CA SER A 76 6.65 -5.65 -7.56
C SER A 76 6.00 -4.95 -6.36
N VAL A 77 6.72 -4.93 -5.25
CA VAL A 77 6.25 -4.32 -4.00
C VAL A 77 6.50 -2.81 -3.99
N VAL A 78 5.45 -2.05 -3.68
CA VAL A 78 5.47 -0.59 -3.62
C VAL A 78 4.96 -0.11 -2.26
N GLY A 79 5.52 0.97 -1.73
CA GLY A 79 5.01 1.66 -0.53
C GLY A 79 4.40 3.02 -0.90
N THR A 80 3.83 3.73 0.06
CA THR A 80 3.18 5.05 -0.16
C THR A 80 4.05 6.01 -0.96
N ILE A 81 5.34 6.12 -0.63
CA ILE A 81 6.29 6.98 -1.36
C ILE A 81 6.41 6.56 -2.84
N GLY A 82 6.50 5.25 -3.11
CA GLY A 82 6.57 4.76 -4.47
C GLY A 82 5.27 4.96 -5.26
N ILE A 83 4.11 4.98 -4.59
CA ILE A 83 2.84 5.38 -5.22
C ILE A 83 2.88 6.86 -5.61
N VAL A 84 3.44 7.71 -4.75
CA VAL A 84 3.60 9.14 -5.06
C VAL A 84 4.48 9.34 -6.30
N LEU A 85 5.66 8.72 -6.33
CA LEU A 85 6.58 8.86 -7.45
C LEU A 85 6.01 8.26 -8.76
N ARG A 86 5.28 7.15 -8.68
CA ARG A 86 4.62 6.56 -9.87
C ARG A 86 3.53 7.47 -10.43
N GLY A 87 2.83 8.24 -9.61
CA GLY A 87 1.82 9.19 -10.07
C GLY A 87 2.41 10.27 -10.96
N VAL A 88 3.62 10.75 -10.63
CA VAL A 88 4.38 11.68 -11.49
C VAL A 88 4.75 11.00 -12.80
N ASN A 89 5.33 9.81 -12.75
CA ASN A 89 5.75 9.06 -13.95
C ASN A 89 4.58 8.70 -14.88
N ARG A 90 3.37 8.60 -14.34
CA ARG A 90 2.13 8.35 -15.10
C ARG A 90 1.37 9.65 -15.45
N HIS A 91 1.95 10.81 -15.19
CA HIS A 91 1.36 12.14 -15.45
C HIS A 91 0.00 12.38 -14.76
N TYR A 92 -0.26 11.74 -13.62
CA TYR A 92 -1.47 12.01 -12.83
C TYR A 92 -1.41 13.34 -12.09
N TYR A 93 -0.20 13.83 -11.78
CA TYR A 93 0.07 15.15 -11.20
C TYR A 93 1.53 15.56 -11.45
N THR A 94 1.86 16.82 -11.16
CA THR A 94 3.18 17.40 -11.42
C THR A 94 4.21 17.02 -10.35
N LYS A 95 5.49 17.25 -10.64
CA LYS A 95 6.60 17.05 -9.70
C LYS A 95 6.41 17.93 -8.45
N GLU A 96 5.97 19.17 -8.62
CA GLU A 96 5.77 20.14 -7.53
C GLU A 96 4.67 19.64 -6.57
N HIS A 97 3.56 19.14 -7.13
CA HIS A 97 2.49 18.55 -6.32
C HIS A 97 2.96 17.32 -5.55
N ALA A 98 3.80 16.47 -6.18
CA ALA A 98 4.38 15.31 -5.52
C ALA A 98 5.31 15.71 -4.35
N GLN A 99 6.14 16.75 -4.53
CA GLN A 99 6.98 17.28 -3.46
C GLN A 99 6.16 17.78 -2.28
N GLU A 100 5.04 18.47 -2.52
CA GLU A 100 4.11 18.90 -1.48
C GLU A 100 3.54 17.70 -0.71
N LEU A 101 3.07 16.67 -1.42
CA LEU A 101 2.60 15.42 -0.80
C LEU A 101 3.67 14.77 0.07
N LEU A 102 4.91 14.67 -0.41
CA LEU A 102 6.02 14.09 0.34
C LEU A 102 6.37 14.91 1.60
N LYS A 103 6.35 16.24 1.51
CA LYS A 103 6.53 17.13 2.66
C LYS A 103 5.41 16.95 3.70
N ASN A 104 4.17 16.81 3.25
CA ASN A 104 3.02 16.54 4.12
C ASN A 104 3.12 15.15 4.79
N LEU A 105 3.57 14.13 4.06
CA LEU A 105 3.84 12.80 4.64
C LEU A 105 4.94 12.86 5.70
N LYS A 106 6.00 13.66 5.49
CA LYS A 106 7.11 13.86 6.43
C LYS A 106 6.67 14.59 7.71
N ALA A 107 5.82 15.60 7.59
CA ALA A 107 5.32 16.39 8.72
C ALA A 107 4.15 15.71 9.48
N GLY A 108 3.47 14.76 8.84
CA GLY A 108 2.33 14.06 9.41
C GLY A 108 2.70 12.97 10.42
N LYS A 109 1.68 12.19 10.84
CA LYS A 109 1.82 11.08 11.79
C LYS A 109 2.31 9.77 11.15
N PHE A 110 2.81 9.83 9.91
CA PHE A 110 3.23 8.64 9.17
C PHE A 110 4.57 8.11 9.69
N ARG A 111 4.65 6.79 9.88
CA ARG A 111 5.87 6.10 10.33
C ARG A 111 6.81 5.84 9.14
N ILE A 112 7.31 6.91 8.54
CA ILE A 112 8.27 6.85 7.42
C ILE A 112 9.57 7.50 7.89
N HIS A 113 10.68 6.78 7.72
CA HIS A 113 11.98 7.33 8.10
C HIS A 113 12.30 8.57 7.23
N PRO A 114 12.70 9.72 7.81
CA PRO A 114 12.92 10.97 7.08
C PRO A 114 13.82 10.83 5.85
N SER A 115 14.89 10.03 5.94
CA SER A 115 15.80 9.80 4.81
C SER A 115 15.17 9.08 3.61
N ILE A 116 14.00 8.45 3.76
CA ILE A 116 13.25 7.89 2.63
C ILE A 116 12.48 8.98 1.90
N THR A 117 11.84 9.89 2.66
CA THR A 117 11.13 11.04 2.09
C THR A 117 12.09 12.03 1.45
N ASP A 118 13.24 12.30 2.07
CA ASP A 118 14.24 13.22 1.53
C ASP A 118 14.78 12.73 0.19
N ARG A 119 15.24 11.48 0.11
CA ARG A 119 15.66 10.87 -1.17
C ARG A 119 14.59 10.89 -2.25
N ALA A 120 13.31 10.77 -1.87
CA ALA A 120 12.23 10.81 -2.84
C ALA A 120 11.99 12.24 -3.37
N ILE A 121 12.15 13.26 -2.53
CA ILE A 121 12.08 14.66 -2.94
C ILE A 121 13.25 14.99 -3.88
N ASP A 122 14.48 14.60 -3.50
CA ASP A 122 15.68 14.83 -4.30
C ASP A 122 15.53 14.24 -5.72
N SER A 123 14.98 13.01 -5.81
CA SER A 123 14.76 12.33 -7.10
C SER A 123 13.74 13.02 -8.04
N LEU A 124 12.97 14.00 -7.54
CA LEU A 124 12.05 14.79 -8.35
C LEU A 124 12.69 16.07 -8.90
N GLU A 125 13.80 16.52 -8.32
CA GLU A 125 14.52 17.73 -8.73
C GLU A 125 15.50 17.49 -9.89
N GLU A 126 15.88 16.22 -10.10
CA GLU A 126 16.60 15.73 -11.29
C GLU A 126 15.70 15.70 -12.55
#